data_AF-A0AAW2X5E6-F1
#
_entry.id   AF-A0AAW2X5E6-F1
#
_cell.length_a   1.000
_cell.length_b   1.000
_cell.length_c   1.000
_cell.angle_alpha   90.00
_cell.angle_beta   90.00
_cell.angle_gamma   90.00
#
_symmetry.space_group_name_H-M   'P 1'
#
loop_
_entity.id
_entity.type
_entity.pdbx_description
1 polymer ?
#
loop_
_entity_poly.entity_id
_entity_poly.type
_entity_poly.pdbx_seq_one_letter_code
_entity_poly.pdbx_strand_id
1 'polypeptide(L)'
;MSKEELAPKTFRALVESAERKFARVRDAPLHPYGGSGPQYGHFYHKVFKAYMRLWKYQQENRAKLMESGLQRWEIGEIASRIGQLYFNQYLRTSEARFLLEAYIFYEAIFHRKYFEGSAKDRGLGLRN
;
A
#
# COMPACT_ATOMS: atom_id res chain seq x y z
N MET A 1 -15.44 20.02 16.41
CA MET A 1 -15.22 19.15 15.23
C MET A 1 -15.63 17.75 15.62
N SER A 2 -16.59 17.13 14.92
CA SER A 2 -17.11 15.81 15.31
C SER A 2 -16.06 14.71 15.06
N LYS A 3 -16.13 13.62 15.82
CA LYS A 3 -15.26 12.44 15.62
C LYS A 3 -15.39 11.83 14.22
N GLU A 4 -16.50 12.10 13.52
CA GLU A 4 -16.79 11.59 12.18
C GLU A 4 -15.94 12.27 11.09
N GLU A 5 -15.73 13.59 11.17
CA GLU A 5 -14.85 14.32 10.22
C GLU A 5 -13.36 14.03 10.44
N LEU A 6 -12.97 13.53 11.61
CA LEU A 6 -11.58 13.24 11.95
C LEU A 6 -11.07 11.96 11.27
N ALA A 7 -11.97 10.99 11.01
CA ALA A 7 -11.61 9.71 10.46
C ALA A 7 -11.01 9.79 9.03
N PRO A 8 -11.69 10.43 8.05
CA PRO A 8 -11.13 10.57 6.71
C PRO A 8 -9.85 11.42 6.68
N LYS A 9 -9.78 12.50 7.49
CA LYS A 9 -8.56 13.33 7.59
C LYS A 9 -7.37 12.52 8.12
N THR A 10 -7.60 11.72 9.16
CA THR A 10 -6.58 10.83 9.73
C THR A 10 -6.15 9.77 8.72
N PHE A 11 -7.10 9.17 8.00
CA PHE A 11 -6.81 8.21 6.94
C PHE A 11 -5.93 8.81 5.85
N ARG A 12 -6.28 9.99 5.34
CA ARG A 12 -5.47 10.70 4.32
C ARG A 12 -4.05 10.97 4.81
N ALA A 13 -3.89 11.45 6.04
CA ALA A 13 -2.57 11.66 6.65
C ALA A 13 -1.76 10.36 6.78
N LEU A 14 -2.41 9.23 7.10
CA LEU A 14 -1.76 7.91 7.14
C LEU A 14 -1.33 7.45 5.74
N VAL A 15 -2.17 7.62 4.72
CA VAL A 15 -1.87 7.30 3.31
C VAL A 15 -0.63 8.07 2.86
N GLU A 16 -0.63 9.39 2.98
CA GLU A 16 0.51 10.22 2.56
C GLU A 16 1.80 9.86 3.31
N SER A 17 1.68 9.60 4.62
CA SER A 17 2.81 9.20 5.47
C SER A 17 3.39 7.84 5.07
N ALA A 18 2.55 6.91 4.62
CA ALA A 18 2.95 5.60 4.12
C ALA A 18 3.59 5.70 2.72
N GLU A 19 2.97 6.45 1.78
CA GLU A 19 3.50 6.65 0.42
C GLU A 19 4.87 7.34 0.44
N ARG A 20 5.06 8.39 1.26
CA ARG A 20 6.37 9.04 1.42
C ARG A 20 7.46 8.08 1.90
N LYS A 21 7.09 7.12 2.75
CA LYS A 21 8.01 6.07 3.22
C LYS A 21 8.26 5.03 2.14
N PHE A 22 7.22 4.67 1.38
CA PHE A 22 7.28 3.70 0.30
C PHE A 22 8.24 4.12 -0.81
N ALA A 23 8.17 5.38 -1.25
CA ALA A 23 9.05 5.93 -2.29
C ALA A 23 10.54 5.65 -1.98
N ARG A 24 10.94 5.82 -0.71
CA ARG A 24 12.33 5.59 -0.27
C ARG A 24 12.79 4.13 -0.37
N VAL A 25 11.86 3.17 -0.27
CA VAL A 25 12.16 1.73 -0.37
C VAL A 25 12.09 1.25 -1.81
N ARG A 26 11.15 1.78 -2.60
CA ARG A 26 11.02 1.50 -4.03
C ARG A 26 12.26 1.94 -4.80
N ASP A 27 12.76 3.13 -4.51
CA ASP A 27 13.89 3.72 -5.24
C ASP A 27 15.26 3.21 -4.72
N ALA A 28 15.27 2.33 -3.72
CA ALA A 28 16.49 1.79 -3.13
C ALA A 28 17.09 0.67 -4.02
N PRO A 29 18.41 0.70 -4.31
CA PRO A 29 19.06 -0.33 -5.11
C PRO A 29 18.84 -1.74 -4.56
N LEU A 30 18.52 -2.70 -5.43
CA LEU A 30 18.38 -4.13 -5.09
C LEU A 30 19.73 -4.80 -4.83
N HIS A 31 20.84 -4.22 -5.29
CA HIS A 31 22.15 -4.86 -5.28
C HIS A 31 22.81 -4.84 -3.88
N PRO A 32 23.32 -5.98 -3.37
CA PRO A 32 23.95 -6.08 -2.05
C PRO A 32 25.24 -5.24 -1.92
N TYR A 33 25.94 -4.99 -3.03
CA TYR A 33 27.23 -4.31 -3.06
C TYR A 33 27.17 -2.78 -2.89
N GLY A 34 25.97 -2.19 -2.85
CA GLY A 34 25.76 -0.74 -2.77
C GLY A 34 25.72 -0.15 -1.36
N GLY A 35 26.34 -0.78 -0.35
CA GLY A 35 26.44 -0.27 1.03
C GLY A 35 25.11 -0.07 1.80
N SER A 36 23.98 -0.43 1.19
CA SER A 36 22.63 -0.05 1.64
C SER A 36 21.88 -1.18 2.36
N GLY A 37 22.47 -2.39 2.47
CA GLY A 37 21.82 -3.59 3.01
C GLY A 37 21.19 -3.41 4.41
N PRO A 38 21.94 -2.94 5.43
CA PRO A 38 21.40 -2.70 6.77
C PRO A 38 20.34 -1.59 6.78
N GLN A 39 20.58 -0.53 6.00
CA GLN A 39 19.70 0.64 5.95
C GLN A 39 18.35 0.29 5.32
N TYR A 40 18.35 -0.55 4.27
CA TYR A 40 17.14 -1.05 3.63
C TYR A 40 16.26 -1.82 4.62
N GLY A 41 16.82 -2.73 5.43
CA GLY A 41 16.06 -3.49 6.42
C GLY A 41 15.34 -2.60 7.44
N HIS A 42 15.99 -1.51 7.89
CA HIS A 42 15.39 -0.51 8.76
C HIS A 42 14.29 0.30 8.06
N PHE A 43 14.51 0.72 6.81
CA PHE A 43 13.49 1.45 6.06
C PHE A 43 12.28 0.56 5.77
N TYR A 44 12.50 -0.67 5.31
CA TYR A 44 11.47 -1.68 5.07
C TYR A 44 10.55 -1.85 6.28
N HIS A 45 11.11 -2.12 7.46
CA HIS A 45 10.30 -2.25 8.69
C HIS A 45 9.47 -1.00 8.99
N LYS A 46 10.02 0.21 8.75
CA LYS A 46 9.29 1.47 8.96
C LYS A 46 8.13 1.63 7.97
N VAL A 47 8.33 1.31 6.69
CA VAL A 47 7.25 1.39 5.69
C VAL A 47 6.19 0.32 5.95
N PHE A 48 6.62 -0.91 6.21
CA PHE A 48 5.73 -2.03 6.48
C PHE A 48 4.82 -1.74 7.68
N LYS A 49 5.39 -1.26 8.79
CA LYS A 49 4.62 -0.84 9.96
C LYS A 49 3.63 0.28 9.65
N ALA A 50 4.00 1.22 8.78
CA ALA A 50 3.10 2.30 8.36
C ALA A 50 1.90 1.77 7.55
N TYR A 51 2.13 0.88 6.58
CA TYR A 51 1.03 0.26 5.83
C TYR A 51 0.17 -0.67 6.68
N MET A 52 0.74 -1.45 7.60
CA MET A 52 -0.05 -2.29 8.50
C MET A 52 -0.96 -1.45 9.40
N ARG A 53 -0.46 -0.31 9.91
CA ARG A 53 -1.27 0.65 10.66
C ARG A 53 -2.38 1.24 9.79
N LEU A 54 -2.05 1.66 8.56
CA LEU A 54 -3.03 2.20 7.60
C LEU A 54 -4.12 1.17 7.25
N TRP A 55 -3.71 -0.06 6.96
CA TRP A 55 -4.61 -1.17 6.62
C TRP A 55 -5.57 -1.50 7.78
N LYS A 56 -5.04 -1.57 9.01
CA LYS A 56 -5.86 -1.75 10.21
C LYS A 56 -6.84 -0.59 10.39
N TYR A 57 -6.36 0.65 10.29
CA TYR A 57 -7.20 1.83 10.44
C TYR A 57 -8.36 1.86 9.44
N GLN A 58 -8.10 1.50 8.18
CA GLN A 58 -9.14 1.43 7.16
C GLN A 58 -10.20 0.39 7.52
N GLN A 59 -9.79 -0.82 7.94
CA GLN A 59 -10.74 -1.89 8.29
C GLN A 59 -11.63 -1.49 9.47
N GLU A 60 -11.06 -0.84 10.48
CA GLU A 60 -11.80 -0.39 11.68
C GLU A 60 -12.76 0.77 11.41
N ASN A 61 -12.48 1.61 10.40
CA ASN A 61 -13.27 2.81 10.09
C ASN A 61 -13.99 2.72 8.74
N ARG A 62 -14.15 1.51 8.18
CA ARG A 62 -14.59 1.28 6.80
C ARG A 62 -15.89 2.01 6.43
N ALA A 63 -16.92 1.90 7.27
CA ALA A 63 -18.22 2.53 7.00
C ALA A 63 -18.09 4.05 6.84
N LYS A 64 -17.42 4.71 7.78
CA LYS A 64 -17.17 6.16 7.76
C LYS A 64 -16.33 6.59 6.57
N LEU A 65 -15.32 5.79 6.21
CA LEU A 65 -14.49 6.09 5.05
C LEU A 65 -15.30 5.98 3.75
N MET A 66 -16.16 4.97 3.62
CA MET A 66 -17.06 4.83 2.47
C MET A 66 -18.06 5.99 2.37
N GLU A 67 -18.66 6.40 3.49
CA GLU A 67 -19.54 7.58 3.56
C GLU A 67 -18.82 8.88 3.16
N SER A 68 -17.52 8.99 3.48
CA SER A 68 -16.68 10.13 3.08
C SER A 68 -16.21 10.09 1.62
N GLY A 69 -16.63 9.08 0.84
CA GLY A 69 -16.30 8.95 -0.58
C GLY A 69 -15.04 8.14 -0.89
N LEU A 70 -14.51 7.34 0.05
CA LEU A 70 -13.40 6.41 -0.21
C LEU A 70 -13.77 5.44 -1.33
N GLN A 71 -12.98 5.44 -2.40
CA GLN A 71 -13.19 4.60 -3.57
C GLN A 71 -12.57 3.21 -3.38
N ARG A 72 -13.14 2.22 -4.05
CA ARG A 72 -12.64 0.83 -3.99
C ARG A 72 -11.20 0.71 -4.51
N TRP A 73 -10.85 1.49 -5.54
CA TRP A 73 -9.50 1.46 -6.12
C TRP A 73 -8.44 1.97 -5.15
N GLU A 74 -8.77 2.88 -4.24
CA GLU A 74 -7.85 3.37 -3.21
C GLU A 74 -7.46 2.25 -2.23
N ILE A 75 -8.43 1.39 -1.89
CA ILE A 75 -8.14 0.18 -1.09
C ILE A 75 -7.26 -0.79 -1.89
N GLY A 76 -7.52 -0.92 -3.20
CA GLY A 76 -6.69 -1.67 -4.13
C GLY A 76 -5.25 -1.18 -4.16
N GLU A 77 -5.01 0.13 -4.18
CA GLU A 77 -3.67 0.71 -4.17
C GLU A 77 -2.92 0.38 -2.87
N ILE A 78 -3.57 0.50 -1.72
CA ILE A 78 -2.96 0.14 -0.43
C ILE A 78 -2.58 -1.35 -0.43
N ALA A 79 -3.49 -2.21 -0.90
CA ALA A 79 -3.22 -3.64 -1.02
C ALA A 79 -2.06 -3.93 -2.00
N SER A 80 -2.00 -3.24 -3.14
CA SER A 80 -0.91 -3.37 -4.11
C SER A 80 0.43 -2.98 -3.49
N ARG A 81 0.47 -1.91 -2.69
CA ARG A 81 1.69 -1.45 -2.01
C ARG A 81 2.18 -2.46 -0.98
N ILE A 82 1.28 -3.09 -0.23
CA ILE A 82 1.64 -4.15 0.72
C ILE A 82 2.20 -5.37 -0.04
N GLY A 83 1.54 -5.78 -1.13
CA GLY A 83 2.05 -6.86 -1.99
C GLY A 83 3.45 -6.55 -2.56
N GLN A 84 3.69 -5.30 -2.98
CA GLN A 84 5.01 -4.85 -3.46
C GLN A 84 6.06 -4.90 -2.35
N LEU A 85 5.72 -4.55 -1.11
CA LEU A 85 6.66 -4.67 0.01
C LEU A 85 7.08 -6.13 0.23
N TYR A 86 6.12 -7.04 0.25
CA TYR A 86 6.42 -8.47 0.38
C TYR A 86 7.27 -8.99 -0.78
N PHE A 87 6.92 -8.64 -2.02
CA PHE A 87 7.69 -9.07 -3.18
C PHE A 87 9.12 -8.51 -3.18
N ASN A 88 9.30 -7.24 -2.83
CA ASN A 88 10.63 -6.63 -2.71
C ASN A 88 11.47 -7.29 -1.61
N GLN A 89 10.84 -7.72 -0.52
CA GLN A 89 11.54 -8.47 0.53
C GLN A 89 11.97 -9.85 0.03
N TYR A 90 11.09 -10.55 -0.72
CA TYR A 90 11.44 -11.81 -1.38
C TYR A 90 12.64 -11.65 -2.32
N LEU A 91 12.69 -10.60 -3.16
CA LEU A 91 13.82 -10.38 -4.07
C LEU A 91 15.17 -10.23 -3.36
N ARG A 92 15.17 -9.84 -2.08
CA ARG A 92 16.38 -9.62 -1.29
C ARG A 92 16.78 -10.79 -0.42
N THR A 93 15.80 -11.53 0.13
CA THR A 93 16.08 -12.66 1.04
C THR A 93 15.90 -14.02 0.39
N SER A 94 15.23 -14.08 -0.76
CA SER A 94 14.81 -15.30 -1.44
C SER A 94 13.94 -16.23 -0.58
N GLU A 95 13.33 -15.73 0.50
CA GLU A 95 12.45 -16.52 1.35
C GLU A 95 11.05 -16.64 0.74
N ALA A 96 10.65 -17.87 0.37
CA ALA A 96 9.39 -18.15 -0.33
C ALA A 96 8.13 -17.68 0.40
N ARG A 97 8.15 -17.59 1.74
CA ARG A 97 7.04 -17.02 2.55
C ARG A 97 6.64 -15.62 2.08
N PHE A 98 7.60 -14.76 1.73
CA PHE A 98 7.29 -13.40 1.29
C PHE A 98 6.71 -13.37 -0.12
N LEU A 99 7.11 -14.31 -0.98
CA LEU A 99 6.51 -14.47 -2.31
C LEU A 99 5.05 -14.91 -2.19
N LEU A 100 4.76 -15.88 -1.31
CA LEU A 100 3.40 -16.34 -1.06
C LEU A 100 2.50 -15.20 -0.52
N GLU A 101 2.99 -14.41 0.42
CA GLU A 101 2.25 -13.26 0.94
C GLU A 101 1.95 -12.22 -0.16
N ALA A 102 2.94 -11.90 -1.01
CA ALA A 102 2.72 -11.02 -2.15
C ALA A 102 1.65 -11.56 -3.12
N TYR A 103 1.71 -12.87 -3.41
CA TYR A 103 0.72 -13.55 -4.24
C TYR A 103 -0.69 -13.41 -3.69
N ILE A 104 -0.90 -13.68 -2.39
CA ILE A 104 -2.23 -13.57 -1.74
C ILE A 104 -2.82 -12.16 -1.92
N PHE A 105 -1.99 -11.12 -1.77
CA PHE A 105 -2.44 -9.75 -2.00
C PHE A 105 -2.83 -9.52 -3.47
N TYR A 106 -2.01 -9.93 -4.43
CA TYR A 106 -2.28 -9.72 -5.86
C TYR A 106 -3.48 -10.53 -6.35
N GLU A 107 -3.60 -11.79 -5.92
CA GLU A 107 -4.76 -12.64 -6.19
C GLU A 107 -6.03 -11.99 -5.64
N ALA A 108 -6.03 -11.55 -4.38
CA ALA A 108 -7.17 -10.87 -3.78
C ALA A 108 -7.54 -9.59 -4.53
N ILE A 109 -6.55 -8.83 -5.01
CA ILE A 109 -6.77 -7.61 -5.77
C ILE A 109 -7.46 -7.91 -7.11
N PHE A 110 -6.97 -8.92 -7.81
CA PHE A 110 -7.51 -9.38 -9.07
C PHE A 110 -8.95 -9.89 -8.91
N HIS A 111 -9.17 -10.85 -8.00
CA HIS A 111 -10.50 -11.47 -7.80
C HIS A 111 -11.55 -10.48 -7.32
N ARG A 112 -11.18 -9.52 -6.47
CA ARG A 112 -12.12 -8.50 -5.95
C ARG A 112 -12.31 -7.35 -6.93
N LYS A 113 -11.53 -7.31 -8.02
CA LYS A 113 -11.63 -6.32 -9.08
C LYS A 113 -11.58 -4.87 -8.56
N TYR A 114 -10.66 -4.57 -7.64
CA TYR A 114 -10.59 -3.24 -7.01
C TYR A 114 -10.41 -2.08 -8.00
N PHE A 115 -9.86 -2.37 -9.18
CA PHE A 115 -9.59 -1.37 -10.21
C PHE A 115 -10.62 -1.34 -11.34
N GLU A 116 -11.64 -2.20 -11.34
CA GLU A 116 -12.70 -2.19 -12.35
C GLU A 116 -13.51 -0.88 -12.24
N GLY A 117 -13.78 -0.22 -13.37
CA GLY A 117 -14.47 1.07 -13.42
C GLY A 117 -13.63 2.30 -13.03
N SER A 118 -12.45 2.12 -12.42
CA SER A 118 -11.61 3.22 -11.91
C SER A 118 -10.93 4.08 -12.98
N ALA A 119 -10.97 3.68 -14.26
CA ALA A 119 -10.30 4.41 -15.35
C ALA A 119 -10.89 5.81 -15.56
N LYS A 120 -12.20 5.98 -15.35
CA LYS A 120 -12.87 7.29 -15.42
C LYS A 120 -12.50 8.17 -14.22
N ASP A 121 -12.43 7.59 -13.03
CA ASP A 121 -12.13 8.31 -11.79
C ASP A 121 -10.66 8.74 -11.68
N ARG A 122 -9.74 7.98 -12.27
CA ARG A 122 -8.30 8.29 -12.24
C ARG A 122 -7.85 9.28 -13.34
N GLY A 123 -8.78 9.76 -14.18
CA GLY A 123 -8.42 10.58 -15.34
C GLY A 123 -7.56 9.86 -16.38
N LEU A 124 -7.42 8.53 -16.25
CA LEU A 124 -6.67 7.66 -17.16
C LEU A 124 -7.56 7.17 -18.32
N GLY A 125 -8.53 7.99 -18.72
CA GLY A 125 -9.27 7.77 -19.96
C GLY A 125 -8.26 7.67 -21.08
N LEU A 126 -8.05 6.44 -21.58
CA LEU A 126 -7.28 6.19 -22.79
C LEU A 126 -7.86 7.11 -23.86
N ARG A 127 -7.09 8.15 -24.19
CA ARG A 127 -7.35 8.97 -25.37
C ARG A 127 -7.05 8.05 -26.55
N ASN A 128 -8.11 7.47 -27.10
CA ASN A 128 -8.08 6.89 -28.45
C ASN A 128 -7.92 8.01 -29.48
#